data_AF-A0A7Y4GT62-F1
#
_entry.id   AF-A0A7Y4GT62-F1
#
_cell.length_a   1.000
_cell.length_b   1.000
_cell.length_c   1.000
_cell.angle_alpha   90.00
_cell.angle_beta   90.00
_cell.angle_gamma   90.00
#
_symmetry.space_group_name_H-M   'P 1'
#
loop_
_entity.id
_entity.type
_entity.pdbx_description
1 polymer ?
#
loop_
_entity_poly.entity_id
_entity_poly.type
_entity_poly.pdbx_seq_one_letter_code
_entity_poly.pdbx_strand_id
1 'polypeptide(L)' 'MRDRFNVRAVEMEASGLQNAAWAQGKVIFVVQGICDYCDEHKNDDWQNYAALVAAAYTRALIEEMPIDWF' A
#
# COMPACT_ATOMS: atom_id res chain seq x y z
N MET A 1 -13.74 -13.01 -0.29
CA MET A 1 -12.61 -12.58 0.57
C MET A 1 -12.98 -11.36 1.41
N ARG A 2 -13.61 -10.34 0.84
CA ARG A 2 -14.14 -9.17 1.57
C ARG A 2 -14.98 -9.54 2.80
N ASP A 3 -16.05 -10.31 2.63
CA ASP A 3 -16.98 -10.55 3.75
C ASP A 3 -16.44 -11.54 4.79
N ARG A 4 -15.62 -12.49 4.35
CA ARG A 4 -15.05 -13.53 5.21
C ARG A 4 -13.81 -13.09 5.99
N PHE A 5 -12.98 -12.23 5.40
CA PHE A 5 -11.67 -11.85 5.94
C PHE A 5 -11.49 -10.33 6.07
N ASN A 6 -12.53 -9.54 5.76
CA ASN A 6 -12.49 -8.07 5.74
C ASN A 6 -11.37 -7.49 4.85
N VAL A 7 -10.97 -8.22 3.80
CA VAL A 7 -9.93 -7.81 2.86
C VAL A 7 -10.44 -6.66 1.98
N ARG A 8 -9.66 -5.58 1.90
CA ARG A 8 -9.98 -4.36 1.14
C ARG A 8 -9.26 -4.28 -0.20
N ALA A 9 -8.03 -4.81 -0.27
CA ALA A 9 -7.20 -4.87 -1.46
C ALA A 9 -6.36 -6.14 -1.43
N VAL A 10 -5.87 -6.56 -2.60
CA VAL A 10 -4.94 -7.68 -2.78
C VAL A 10 -3.74 -7.20 -3.58
N GLU A 11 -2.58 -7.77 -3.29
CA GLU A 11 -1.25 -7.29 -3.71
C GLU A 11 -0.22 -8.42 -3.44
N MET A 12 1.06 -8.24 -3.76
CA MET A 12 2.04 -9.34 -3.73
C MET A 12 3.26 -9.10 -2.82
N GLU A 13 3.51 -7.89 -2.35
CA GLU A 13 4.79 -7.48 -1.76
C GLU A 13 4.70 -7.11 -0.27
N ALA A 14 3.61 -6.49 0.17
CA ALA A 14 3.48 -5.90 1.48
C ALA A 14 3.53 -6.95 2.60
N SER A 15 2.93 -8.13 2.39
CA SER A 15 3.02 -9.23 3.35
C SER A 15 4.47 -9.70 3.58
N GLY A 16 5.27 -9.78 2.51
CA GLY A 16 6.68 -10.13 2.57
C GLY A 16 7.51 -9.07 3.29
N LEU A 17 7.26 -7.79 2.99
CA LEU A 17 7.92 -6.66 3.64
C LEU A 17 7.59 -6.59 5.14
N GLN A 18 6.33 -6.81 5.51
CA GLN A 18 5.87 -6.85 6.91
C GLN A 18 6.61 -7.93 7.70
N ASN A 19 6.75 -9.14 7.14
CA ASN A 19 7.47 -10.23 7.79
C ASN A 19 8.96 -9.89 7.99
N ALA A 20 9.60 -9.30 6.97
CA ALA A 20 11.00 -8.88 7.06
C ALA A 20 11.22 -7.75 8.09
N ALA A 21 10.32 -6.76 8.13
CA ALA A 21 10.37 -5.67 9.10
C ALA A 21 10.12 -6.16 10.53
N TRP A 22 9.16 -7.06 10.72
CA TRP A 22 8.87 -7.68 12.02
C TRP A 22 10.08 -8.42 12.58
N ALA A 23 10.80 -9.19 11.73
CA ALA A 23 12.02 -9.87 12.12
C ALA A 23 13.15 -8.91 12.58
N GLN A 24 13.09 -7.65 12.18
CA GLN A 24 14.03 -6.59 12.57
C GLN A 24 13.49 -5.68 13.70
N GLY A 25 12.32 -5.98 14.28
CA GLY A 25 11.69 -5.15 15.30
C GLY A 25 11.23 -3.79 14.79
N LYS A 26 10.95 -3.66 13.49
CA LYS A 26 10.50 -2.41 12.85
C LYS A 26 8.99 -2.42 12.60
N VAL A 27 8.39 -1.24 12.66
CA VAL A 27 7.01 -0.99 12.23
C VAL A 27 7.03 -0.48 10.80
N ILE A 28 6.10 -0.95 9.98
CA ILE A 28 5.89 -0.42 8.62
C ILE A 28 4.44 0.04 8.46
N PHE A 29 4.27 1.01 7.58
CA PHE A 29 2.98 1.49 7.13
C PHE A 29 2.93 1.35 5.61
N VAL A 30 1.86 0.74 5.09
CA VAL A 30 1.74 0.41 3.67
C VAL A 30 0.75 1.37 3.02
N VAL A 31 1.19 2.07 1.98
CA VAL A 31 0.34 2.92 1.12
C VAL A 31 0.24 2.27 -0.25
N GLN A 32 -0.98 2.08 -0.74
CA GLN A 32 -1.25 1.44 -2.03
C GLN A 32 -2.27 2.24 -2.81
N GLY A 33 -2.03 2.38 -4.11
CA GLY A 33 -3.02 2.86 -5.07
C GLY A 33 -3.79 1.67 -5.66
N ILE A 34 -5.06 1.86 -5.97
CA ILE A 34 -5.88 0.85 -6.64
C ILE A 34 -5.71 1.00 -8.16
N CYS A 35 -5.18 -0.03 -8.82
CA CYS A 35 -5.03 -0.07 -10.28
C CYS A 35 -6.07 -0.96 -10.98
N ASP A 36 -6.66 -1.93 -10.28
CA ASP A 36 -7.73 -2.78 -10.81
C ASP A 36 -8.65 -3.29 -9.69
N TYR A 37 -9.76 -3.93 -10.08
CA TYR A 37 -10.73 -4.52 -9.15
C TYR A 37 -10.60 -6.04 -9.00
N CYS A 38 -9.53 -6.63 -9.53
CA CYS A 38 -9.28 -8.06 -9.55
C CYS A 38 -10.44 -8.86 -10.18
N ASP A 39 -11.02 -8.33 -11.26
CA ASP A 39 -12.10 -8.93 -12.03
C ASP A 39 -11.67 -9.21 -13.48
N GLU A 40 -12.63 -9.61 -14.32
CA GLU A 40 -12.40 -9.92 -15.74
C GLU A 40 -12.05 -8.69 -16.60
N HIS A 41 -12.19 -7.48 -16.08
CA HIS A 41 -11.88 -6.23 -16.77
C HIS A 41 -10.48 -5.70 -16.43
N LYS A 42 -9.65 -6.51 -15.76
CA LYS A 42 -8.25 -6.20 -15.47
C LYS A 42 -7.52 -5.72 -16.72
N ASN A 43 -6.82 -4.59 -16.57
CA ASN A 43 -5.84 -4.06 -17.52
C ASN A 43 -4.73 -3.33 -16.77
N ASP A 44 -3.67 -2.97 -17.47
CA ASP A 44 -2.48 -2.36 -16.86
C ASP A 44 -2.45 -0.83 -16.99
N ASP A 45 -3.48 -0.23 -17.59
CA ASP A 45 -3.50 1.20 -17.94
C ASP A 45 -3.44 2.11 -16.70
N TRP A 46 -4.00 1.65 -15.58
CA TRP A 46 -4.11 2.42 -14.34
C TRP A 46 -2.92 2.25 -13.39
N GLN A 47 -1.98 1.34 -13.68
CA GLN A 47 -0.86 1.08 -12.76
C GLN A 47 0.00 2.32 -12.54
N ASN A 48 0.34 3.05 -13.62
CA ASN A 48 1.14 4.28 -13.52
C ASN A 48 0.44 5.38 -12.71
N TYR A 49 -0.87 5.56 -12.93
CA TYR A 49 -1.66 6.52 -12.19
C TYR A 49 -1.76 6.14 -10.71
N ALA A 50 -2.09 4.89 -10.41
CA ALA A 50 -2.21 4.37 -9.05
C ALA A 50 -0.88 4.50 -8.28
N ALA A 51 0.24 4.18 -8.92
CA ALA A 51 1.57 4.34 -8.34
C ALA A 51 1.91 5.81 -8.05
N LEU A 52 1.61 6.73 -8.99
CA LEU A 52 1.85 8.16 -8.81
C LEU A 52 1.03 8.73 -7.64
N VAL A 53 -0.26 8.37 -7.55
CA VAL A 53 -1.14 8.82 -6.47
C VAL A 53 -0.67 8.28 -5.12
N ALA A 54 -0.30 7.00 -5.03
CA ALA A 54 0.22 6.41 -3.81
C ALA A 54 1.52 7.09 -3.35
N ALA A 55 2.43 7.38 -4.28
CA ALA A 55 3.68 8.09 -3.98
C ALA A 55 3.43 9.54 -3.54
N ALA A 56 2.56 10.27 -4.23
CA ALA A 56 2.18 11.63 -3.87
C ALA A 56 1.52 11.70 -2.48
N TYR A 57 0.61 10.78 -2.18
CA TYR A 57 0.00 10.68 -0.85
C TYR A 57 1.05 10.35 0.22
N THR A 58 1.94 9.39 -0.04
CA THR A 58 2.99 9.02 0.90
C THR A 58 3.90 10.21 1.21
N ARG A 59 4.27 10.99 0.19
CA ARG A 59 5.06 12.21 0.39
C ARG A 59 4.32 13.22 1.27
N ALA A 60 3.07 13.52 0.94
CA ALA A 60 2.26 14.46 1.73
C ALA A 60 2.10 13.98 3.18
N LEU A 61 1.88 12.68 3.39
CA LEU A 61 1.79 12.08 4.72
C LEU A 61 3.07 12.31 5.53
N ILE A 62 4.24 12.09 4.93
CA ILE A 62 5.55 12.30 5.58
C ILE A 62 5.77 13.79 5.89
N GLU A 63 5.38 14.69 5.00
CA GLU A 63 5.49 16.15 5.20
C GLU A 63 4.62 16.65 6.37
N GLU A 64 3.50 15.97 6.65
CA GLU A 64 2.61 16.27 7.78
C GLU A 64 3.02 15.59 9.10
N MET A 65 4.00 14.67 9.08
CA MET A 65 4.44 14.01 10.30
C MET A 65 5.19 14.98 11.22
N PRO A 66 4.94 14.96 12.54
CA PRO A 66 5.64 15.81 13.48
C PRO A 66 7.15 15.48 13.51
N ILE A 67 7.99 16.52 13.54
CA ILE A 67 9.47 16.39 13.47
C ILE A 67 10.04 15.65 14.69
N ASP A 68 9.33 15.67 15.82
CA ASP A 68 9.73 15.02 17.07
C ASP A 68 9.64 13.49 17.07
N TRP A 69 9.24 12.88 15.95
CA TRP A 69 9.24 11.42 15.76
C TRP A 69 10.58 10.84 15.26
N PHE A 70 11.58 11.68 14.98
CA PHE A 70 12.94 11.31 14.58
C PHE A 70 13.97 11.69 15.64
#